data_AF-A0A9N9SV66-F1
#
_entry.id   AF-A0A9N9SV66-F1
#
_cell.length_a   1.000
_cell.length_b   1.000
_cell.length_c   1.000
_cell.angle_alpha   90.00
_cell.angle_beta   90.00
_cell.angle_gamma   90.00
#
_symmetry.space_group_name_H-M   'P 1'
#
loop_
_entity.id
_entity.type
_entity.pdbx_description
1 polymer ?
#
loop_
_entity_poly.entity_id
_entity_poly.type
_entity_poly.pdbx_seq_one_letter_code
_entity_poly.pdbx_strand_id
1 'polypeptide(L)'
;MQAVDNEETNNPKSAVTPDLGTNIIVTGYHQVTHQYAVSDFAVGGRCKCNGHASRCIAGRDGQLACECKHNTAGRDCERCKPFHFDRPWGRATTRDANECKGRNNFT
;
A
#
# COMPACT_ATOMS: atom_id res chain seq x y z
N MET A 1 -15.58 10.42 2.29
CA MET A 1 -15.41 11.88 2.46
C MET A 1 -15.10 12.46 1.10
N GLN A 2 -15.95 13.41 0.71
CA GLN A 2 -15.92 14.41 -0.37
C GLN A 2 -15.56 13.97 -1.81
N ALA A 3 -16.54 14.20 -2.68
CA ALA A 3 -16.40 14.36 -4.12
C ALA A 3 -15.48 15.55 -4.39
N VAL A 4 -14.58 15.40 -5.36
CA VAL A 4 -13.79 16.52 -5.88
C VAL A 4 -14.52 17.01 -7.12
N ASP A 5 -14.97 18.24 -7.04
CA ASP A 5 -15.71 18.93 -8.10
C ASP A 5 -14.80 19.12 -9.31
N ASN A 6 -15.34 18.86 -10.51
CA ASN A 6 -14.65 19.09 -11.78
C ASN A 6 -14.51 20.60 -12.01
N GLU A 7 -13.38 21.18 -11.60
CA GLU A 7 -13.01 22.54 -11.99
C GLU A 7 -12.28 22.51 -13.34
N GLU A 8 -13.11 22.52 -14.39
CA GLU A 8 -12.73 22.82 -15.76
C GLU A 8 -12.36 24.29 -15.86
N THR A 9 -11.16 24.70 -15.44
CA THR A 9 -10.67 26.05 -15.78
C THR A 9 -9.16 26.10 -15.96
N ASN A 10 -8.80 26.32 -17.23
CA ASN A 10 -7.77 27.26 -17.68
C ASN A 10 -6.31 26.95 -17.33
N ASN A 11 -5.53 26.70 -18.39
CA ASN A 11 -4.37 27.53 -18.81
C ASN A 11 -3.17 26.66 -19.25
N PRO A 12 -2.30 27.12 -20.19
CA PRO A 12 -2.51 27.90 -21.41
C PRO A 12 -2.37 26.98 -22.63
N LYS A 13 -2.94 27.38 -23.78
CA LYS A 13 -2.37 26.96 -25.05
C LYS A 13 -0.92 27.46 -25.04
N SER A 14 0.07 26.56 -25.04
CA SER A 14 1.47 26.94 -25.27
C SER A 14 1.54 27.65 -26.61
N ALA A 15 1.50 28.98 -26.55
CA ALA A 15 1.79 29.86 -27.66
C ALA A 15 3.28 29.72 -27.92
N VAL A 16 3.66 28.77 -28.77
CA VAL A 16 4.96 28.79 -29.41
C VAL A 16 4.80 29.61 -30.68
N THR A 17 5.04 30.91 -30.56
CA THR A 17 5.30 31.77 -31.72
C THR A 17 6.65 31.34 -32.30
N PRO A 18 6.75 30.90 -33.56
CA PRO A 18 8.05 30.87 -34.21
C PRO A 18 8.37 32.31 -34.60
N ASP A 19 9.35 32.89 -33.92
CA ASP A 19 10.00 34.12 -34.32
C ASP A 19 10.49 33.96 -35.77
N LEU A 20 10.14 34.93 -36.60
CA LEU A 20 10.38 34.92 -38.03
C LEU A 20 11.82 35.39 -38.28
N GLY A 21 12.77 34.48 -38.53
CA GLY A 21 14.11 34.98 -38.90
C GLY A 21 15.30 34.04 -39.06
N THR A 22 15.16 32.77 -39.43
CA THR A 22 16.37 32.01 -39.83
C THR A 22 16.08 30.92 -40.88
N ASN A 23 16.76 31.01 -42.02
CA ASN A 23 16.76 29.97 -43.05
C ASN A 23 17.45 28.71 -42.51
N ILE A 24 16.68 27.75 -41.99
CA ILE A 24 17.20 26.43 -41.65
C ILE A 24 16.40 25.40 -42.43
N ILE A 25 17.12 24.60 -43.20
CA ILE A 25 16.68 23.52 -44.06
C ILE A 25 15.59 22.70 -43.36
N VAL A 26 14.44 22.50 -44.01
CA VAL A 26 13.36 21.61 -43.57
C VAL A 26 13.85 20.16 -43.67
N THR A 27 14.74 19.76 -42.77
CA THR A 27 14.84 18.36 -42.38
C THR A 27 13.79 18.17 -41.29
N GLY A 28 12.64 17.60 -41.69
CA GLY A 28 11.54 17.32 -40.78
C GLY A 28 11.98 16.35 -39.68
N TYR A 29 12.49 16.89 -38.57
CA TYR A 29 12.65 16.14 -37.33
C TYR A 29 11.26 16.03 -36.71
N HIS A 30 10.56 14.95 -37.05
CA HIS A 30 9.34 14.54 -36.36
C HIS A 30 9.74 14.15 -34.93
N GLN A 31 9.72 15.12 -34.02
CA GLN A 31 9.92 14.84 -32.59
C GLN A 31 8.75 14.00 -32.10
N VAL A 32 8.98 12.69 -31.98
CA VAL A 32 8.02 11.77 -31.38
C VAL A 32 7.91 12.12 -29.90
N THR A 33 6.85 12.83 -29.54
CA THR A 33 6.55 13.14 -28.14
C THR A 33 6.00 11.88 -27.48
N HIS A 34 6.74 11.34 -26.51
CA HIS A 34 6.29 10.22 -25.71
C HIS A 34 5.62 10.76 -24.45
N GLN A 35 4.31 10.53 -24.32
CA GLN A 35 3.51 11.00 -23.20
C GLN A 35 2.83 9.80 -22.53
N TYR A 36 2.83 9.79 -21.20
CA TYR A 36 2.09 8.82 -20.37
C TYR A 36 1.09 9.59 -19.50
N ALA A 37 -0.14 9.09 -19.42
CA ALA A 37 -1.19 9.65 -18.58
C ALA A 37 -1.96 8.52 -17.89
N VAL A 38 -2.28 8.71 -16.60
CA VAL A 38 -3.04 7.77 -15.77
C VAL A 38 -4.20 8.52 -15.13
N SER A 39 -5.42 7.99 -15.28
CA SER A 39 -6.64 8.59 -14.74
C SER A 39 -6.99 8.10 -13.33
N ASP A 40 -6.69 6.84 -13.03
CA ASP A 40 -6.91 6.22 -11.73
C ASP A 40 -5.83 5.18 -11.43
N PHE A 41 -5.48 5.04 -10.15
CA PHE A 41 -4.49 4.05 -9.68
C PHE A 41 -4.97 3.39 -8.40
N ALA A 42 -5.67 2.27 -8.55
CA ALA A 42 -6.18 1.48 -7.44
C ALA A 42 -5.36 0.19 -7.25
N VAL A 43 -5.03 -0.11 -5.99
CA VAL A 43 -4.38 -1.37 -5.59
C VAL A 43 -5.23 -2.08 -4.55
N GLY A 44 -5.90 -3.15 -4.98
CA GLY A 44 -6.68 -4.00 -4.09
C GLY A 44 -5.81 -4.90 -3.22
N GLY A 45 -6.14 -5.02 -1.93
CA GLY A 45 -5.39 -5.86 -1.01
C GLY A 45 -6.04 -5.95 0.37
N ARG A 46 -5.45 -6.77 1.23
CA ARG A 46 -5.79 -6.87 2.65
C ARG A 46 -4.52 -6.76 3.48
N CYS A 47 -4.68 -6.31 4.73
CA CYS A 47 -3.59 -6.37 5.70
C CYS A 47 -3.02 -7.79 5.85
N LYS A 48 -1.70 -7.90 5.84
CA LYS A 48 -0.98 -9.15 6.08
C LYS A 48 -0.89 -9.42 7.59
N CYS A 49 -1.92 -10.04 8.16
CA CYS A 49 -1.94 -10.39 9.59
C CYS A 49 -1.69 -11.87 9.88
N ASN A 50 -1.16 -12.62 8.90
CA ASN A 50 -0.94 -14.08 8.99
C ASN A 50 -2.19 -14.88 9.46
N GLY A 51 -3.40 -14.34 9.26
CA GLY A 51 -4.65 -14.93 9.72
C GLY A 51 -4.90 -14.85 11.23
N HIS A 52 -4.11 -14.07 11.98
CA HIS A 52 -4.28 -13.86 13.44
C HIS A 52 -4.92 -12.53 13.80
N ALA A 53 -5.45 -11.76 12.85
CA ALA A 53 -6.25 -10.57 13.11
C ALA A 53 -7.33 -10.40 12.04
N SER A 54 -8.46 -9.82 12.41
CA SER A 54 -9.57 -9.49 11.51
C SER A 54 -9.54 -8.06 10.99
N ARG A 55 -8.71 -7.19 11.58
CA ARG A 55 -8.57 -5.78 11.19
C ARG A 55 -7.19 -5.22 11.53
N CYS A 56 -6.86 -4.13 10.86
CA CYS A 56 -5.72 -3.27 11.19
C CYS A 56 -6.18 -2.00 11.88
N ILE A 57 -5.31 -1.46 12.73
CA ILE A 57 -5.51 -0.20 13.44
C ILE A 57 -4.25 0.67 13.30
N ALA A 58 -4.41 1.99 13.35
CA ALA A 58 -3.28 2.89 13.40
C ALA A 58 -2.58 2.76 14.76
N GLY A 59 -1.29 2.49 14.75
CA GLY A 59 -0.42 2.48 15.92
C GLY A 59 -0.18 3.88 16.46
N ARG A 60 0.45 3.96 17.64
CA ARG A 60 0.80 5.25 18.28
C ARG A 60 1.81 6.07 17.50
N ASP A 61 2.59 5.41 16.66
CA ASP A 61 3.57 5.96 15.73
C ASP A 61 2.94 6.34 14.36
N GLY A 62 1.63 6.22 14.22
CA GLY A 62 0.91 6.45 12.97
C GLY A 62 1.04 5.32 11.95
N GLN A 63 1.79 4.25 12.26
CA GLN A 63 1.94 3.11 11.35
C GLN A 63 0.76 2.16 11.47
N LEU A 64 0.28 1.64 10.35
CA LEU A 64 -0.78 0.64 10.34
C LEU A 64 -0.24 -0.71 10.84
N ALA A 65 -0.89 -1.27 11.86
CA ALA A 65 -0.53 -2.57 12.43
C ALA A 65 -1.77 -3.45 12.63
N CYS A 66 -1.58 -4.77 12.62
CA CYS A 66 -2.63 -5.72 12.89
C CYS A 66 -3.08 -5.69 14.35
N GLU A 67 -4.39 -5.77 14.61
CA GLU A 67 -4.89 -6.01 15.97
C GLU A 67 -4.80 -7.50 16.32
N CYS A 68 -3.59 -7.97 16.67
CA CYS A 68 -3.30 -9.39 16.85
C CYS A 68 -4.14 -10.09 17.94
N LYS A 69 -4.66 -11.26 17.59
CA LYS A 69 -5.33 -12.26 18.43
C LYS A 69 -4.46 -13.51 18.55
N HIS A 70 -5.01 -14.66 18.94
CA HIS A 70 -4.32 -15.96 18.94
C HIS A 70 -2.96 -15.97 19.67
N ASN A 71 -2.82 -15.11 20.69
CA ASN A 71 -1.57 -14.89 21.43
C ASN A 71 -0.36 -14.54 20.57
N THR A 72 -0.57 -13.92 19.41
CA THR A 72 0.50 -13.41 18.54
C THR A 72 0.77 -11.92 18.80
N ALA A 73 1.93 -11.48 18.38
CA ALA A 73 2.42 -10.11 18.46
C ALA A 73 3.28 -9.79 17.22
N GLY A 74 3.72 -8.54 17.13
CA GLY A 74 4.37 -8.03 15.93
C GLY A 74 3.39 -7.26 15.05
N ARG A 75 3.91 -6.55 14.05
CA ARG A 75 3.08 -5.67 13.19
C ARG A 75 2.14 -6.50 12.31
N ASP A 76 2.62 -7.65 11.88
CA ASP A 76 1.95 -8.57 10.96
C ASP A 76 1.45 -9.83 11.71
N CYS A 77 1.54 -9.85 13.05
CA CYS A 77 1.29 -11.02 13.90
C CYS A 77 2.25 -12.20 13.65
N GLU A 78 3.51 -11.89 13.39
CA GLU A 78 4.58 -12.78 12.94
C GLU A 78 5.34 -13.52 14.06
N ARG A 79 4.97 -13.31 15.32
CA ARG A 79 5.61 -13.98 16.47
C ARG A 79 4.62 -14.21 17.60
N CYS A 80 4.97 -15.08 18.54
CA CYS A 80 4.21 -15.25 19.77
C CYS A 80 4.40 -14.08 20.73
N LYS A 81 3.37 -13.80 21.53
CA LYS A 81 3.48 -12.93 22.71
C LYS A 81 4.44 -13.57 23.72
N PRO A 82 5.07 -12.76 24.59
CA PRO A 82 5.79 -13.27 25.74
C PRO A 82 4.94 -14.30 26.52
N PHE A 83 5.62 -15.32 27.06
CA PHE A 83 5.04 -16.45 27.80
C PHE A 83 4.18 -17.43 27.00
N HIS A 84 4.02 -17.24 25.68
CA HIS A 84 3.26 -18.14 24.81
C HIS A 84 4.16 -18.93 23.85
N PHE A 85 5.19 -19.59 24.39
CA PHE A 85 6.24 -20.28 23.64
C PHE A 85 6.18 -21.81 23.76
N ASP A 86 5.05 -22.39 24.16
CA ASP A 86 4.90 -23.84 24.36
C ASP A 86 4.89 -24.63 23.04
N ARG A 87 4.70 -23.94 21.92
CA ARG A 87 4.95 -24.46 20.58
C ARG A 87 5.53 -23.35 19.68
N PRO A 88 6.21 -23.71 18.57
CA PRO A 88 6.64 -22.74 17.57
C PRO A 88 5.46 -21.95 17.01
N TRP A 89 5.71 -20.70 16.63
CA TRP A 89 4.74 -19.89 15.88
C TRP A 89 4.47 -20.51 14.51
N GLY A 90 3.22 -20.40 14.04
CA GLY A 90 2.83 -20.76 12.68
C GLY A 90 1.69 -19.88 12.20
N ARG A 91 1.67 -19.57 10.89
CA ARG A 91 0.57 -18.83 10.25
C ARG A 91 -0.75 -19.62 10.38
N ALA A 92 -1.85 -18.94 10.63
CA ALA A 92 -3.17 -19.56 10.61
C ALA A 92 -3.54 -20.09 9.21
N THR A 93 -4.18 -21.25 9.18
CA THR A 93 -4.73 -21.89 7.98
C THR A 93 -6.26 -21.87 8.05
N THR A 94 -6.91 -22.42 7.03
CA THR A 94 -8.38 -22.60 7.05
C THR A 94 -8.85 -23.64 8.08
N ARG A 95 -7.96 -24.53 8.53
CA ARG A 95 -8.28 -25.66 9.42
C ARG A 95 -7.81 -25.46 10.84
N ASP A 96 -6.67 -24.79 11.02
CA ASP A 96 -6.03 -24.56 12.31
C ASP A 96 -5.63 -23.09 12.43
N ALA A 97 -6.02 -22.47 13.55
CA ALA A 97 -5.68 -21.09 13.89
C ALA A 97 -4.19 -20.91 14.20
N ASN A 98 -3.47 -21.98 14.53
CA ASN A 98 -2.07 -21.98 14.92
C ASN A 98 -1.75 -20.93 16.00
N GLU A 99 -2.64 -20.82 16.99
CA GLU A 99 -2.49 -19.92 18.11
C GLU A 99 -1.30 -20.29 19.01
N CYS A 100 -0.60 -19.27 19.50
CA CYS A 100 0.50 -19.47 20.41
C CYS A 100 -0.03 -19.96 21.78
N LYS A 101 0.67 -20.94 22.35
CA LYS A 101 0.27 -21.63 23.58
C LYS A 101 1.15 -21.21 24.75
N GLY A 102 0.52 -20.85 25.86
CA GLY A 102 1.21 -20.63 27.13
C GLY A 102 1.78 -21.94 27.65
N ARG A 103 2.92 -21.88 28.35
CA ARG A 103 3.34 -23.04 29.14
C ARG A 103 2.31 -23.28 30.23
N ASN A 104 1.61 -24.40 30.16
CA ASN A 104 0.80 -24.85 31.28
C ASN A 104 1.76 -25.29 32.38
N ASN A 105 1.83 -24.54 33.48
CA ASN A 105 2.34 -25.12 34.73
C ASN A 105 1.31 -26.14 35.20
N PHE A 106 1.40 -27.36 34.67
CA PHE A 106 0.90 -28.50 35.41
C PHE A 106 1.84 -28.64 36.62
N THR A 107 1.23 -28.46 37.79
CA THR A 107 1.70 -28.75 39.16
C THR A 107 2.99 -29.56 39.28
#